data_AF-A0A842RYY8-F1
#
_entry.id   AF-A0A842RYY8-F1
#
_cell.length_a   1.000
_cell.length_b   1.000
_cell.length_c   1.000
_cell.angle_alpha   90.00
_cell.angle_beta   90.00
_cell.angle_gamma   90.00
#
_symmetry.space_group_name_H-M   'P 1'
#
loop_
_entity.id
_entity.type
_entity.pdbx_description
1 polymer ?
#
loop_
_entity_poly.entity_id
_entity_poly.type
_entity_poly.pdbx_seq_one_letter_code
_entity_poly.pdbx_strand_id
1 'polypeptide(L)'
;MARKTLSLIFSILLIILGVIVSFFFEGLFFLPVILACPFSCGIWNRNNSPNQQTERSRQRNFTQNEEKPDLKDCPVCGNKISGLNLRFCPECGSKLYMR
;
A
#
# COMPACT_ATOMS: atom_id res chain seq x y z
N MET A 1 -23.98 -23.46 45.75
CA MET A 1 -24.08 -23.52 44.28
C MET A 1 -23.98 -22.15 43.60
N ALA A 2 -24.57 -21.09 44.16
CA ALA A 2 -24.61 -19.74 43.55
C ALA A 2 -23.24 -19.11 43.15
N ARG A 3 -22.16 -19.33 43.91
CA ARG A 3 -20.83 -18.74 43.60
C ARG A 3 -20.21 -19.28 42.30
N LYS A 4 -20.46 -20.56 41.99
CA LYS A 4 -19.97 -21.19 40.74
C LYS A 4 -20.73 -20.64 39.53
N THR A 5 -22.05 -20.49 39.66
CA THR A 5 -22.89 -19.89 38.61
C THR A 5 -22.51 -18.44 38.33
N LEU A 6 -22.25 -17.64 39.36
CA LEU A 6 -21.82 -16.25 39.20
C LEU A 6 -20.47 -16.14 38.47
N SER A 7 -19.52 -17.01 38.80
CA SER A 7 -18.21 -17.06 38.13
C SER A 7 -18.33 -17.47 36.66
N LEU A 8 -19.20 -18.43 36.33
CA LEU A 8 -19.47 -18.83 34.94
C LEU A 8 -20.10 -17.69 34.14
N ILE A 9 -21.09 -17.00 34.70
CA ILE A 9 -21.74 -15.85 34.03
C ILE A 9 -20.72 -14.74 33.75
N PHE A 10 -19.89 -14.40 34.73
CA PHE A 10 -18.86 -13.37 34.56
C PHE A 10 -17.83 -13.76 33.50
N SER A 11 -17.41 -15.03 33.48
CA SER A 11 -16.50 -15.54 32.44
C SER A 11 -17.11 -15.43 31.05
N ILE A 12 -18.38 -15.82 30.89
CA ILE A 12 -19.09 -15.72 29.59
C ILE A 12 -19.22 -14.25 29.17
N LEU A 13 -19.56 -13.36 30.11
CA LEU A 13 -19.69 -11.93 29.85
C LEU A 13 -18.37 -11.33 29.35
N LEU A 14 -17.24 -11.67 29.96
CA LEU A 14 -15.92 -11.20 29.53
C LEU A 14 -15.55 -11.69 28.13
N ILE A 15 -15.87 -12.95 27.80
CA ILE A 15 -15.64 -13.51 26.47
C ILE A 15 -16.47 -12.75 25.44
N ILE A 16 -17.77 -12.53 25.71
CA ILE A 16 -18.66 -11.78 24.83
C ILE A 16 -18.15 -10.36 24.62
N LEU A 17 -17.77 -9.66 25.69
CA LEU A 17 -17.19 -8.32 25.59
C LEU A 17 -15.90 -8.31 24.77
N GLY A 18 -15.03 -9.29 24.94
CA GLY A 18 -13.80 -9.43 24.16
C GLY A 18 -14.07 -9.65 22.67
N VAL A 19 -15.02 -10.51 22.33
CA VAL A 19 -15.44 -10.76 20.94
C VAL A 19 -16.03 -9.50 20.31
N ILE A 20 -16.90 -8.79 21.04
CA ILE A 20 -17.49 -7.52 20.58
C ILE A 20 -16.37 -6.51 20.33
N VAL A 21 -15.47 -6.29 21.30
CA VAL A 21 -14.36 -5.35 21.14
C VAL A 21 -13.47 -5.72 19.96
N SER A 22 -13.18 -7.01 19.76
CA SER A 22 -12.37 -7.48 18.62
C SER A 22 -13.07 -7.20 17.29
N PHE A 23 -14.37 -7.48 17.20
CA PHE A 23 -15.18 -7.19 16.02
C PHE A 23 -15.24 -5.69 15.71
N PHE A 24 -15.38 -4.86 16.75
CA PHE A 24 -15.32 -3.42 16.61
C PHE A 24 -13.92 -2.93 16.22
N PHE A 25 -12.85 -3.54 16.74
CA PHE A 25 -11.48 -3.16 16.40
C PHE A 25 -11.17 -3.52 14.94
N GLU A 26 -11.52 -4.72 14.48
CA GLU A 26 -11.42 -5.07 13.06
C GLU A 26 -12.30 -4.15 12.20
N GLY A 27 -13.50 -3.78 12.63
CA GLY A 27 -14.34 -2.85 11.88
C GLY A 27 -13.78 -1.41 11.81
N LEU A 28 -13.40 -0.84 12.96
CA LEU A 28 -12.94 0.56 13.08
C LEU A 28 -11.52 0.76 12.58
N PHE A 29 -10.63 -0.22 12.74
CA PHE A 29 -9.23 -0.12 12.33
C PHE A 29 -9.06 -0.38 10.84
N PHE A 30 -9.92 -1.22 10.25
CA PHE A 30 -9.94 -1.41 8.80
C PHE A 30 -10.77 -0.35 8.08
N LEU A 31 -11.64 0.42 8.75
CA LEU A 31 -12.35 1.54 8.13
C LEU A 31 -11.41 2.58 7.49
N PRO A 32 -10.38 3.11 8.18
CA PRO A 32 -9.42 4.03 7.57
C PRO A 32 -8.53 3.33 6.54
N VAL A 33 -8.25 2.03 6.66
CA VAL A 33 -7.48 1.28 5.67
C VAL A 33 -8.30 1.04 4.39
N ILE A 34 -9.60 0.77 4.48
CA ILE A 34 -10.50 0.57 3.33
C ILE A 34 -10.90 1.92 2.69
N LEU A 35 -10.99 3.00 3.46
CA LEU A 35 -11.22 4.36 2.93
C LEU A 35 -9.94 5.00 2.36
N ALA A 36 -8.77 4.71 2.95
CA ALA A 36 -7.47 5.16 2.45
C ALA A 36 -6.87 4.21 1.40
N CYS A 37 -7.40 3.00 1.25
CA CYS A 37 -7.29 2.21 0.04
C CYS A 37 -8.47 2.57 -0.85
N PRO A 38 -8.41 3.67 -1.64
CA PRO A 38 -9.33 3.76 -2.75
C PRO A 38 -9.10 2.48 -3.54
N PHE A 39 -10.18 1.86 -3.97
CA PHE A 39 -10.20 0.79 -4.95
C PHE A 39 -9.07 0.95 -5.99
N SER A 40 -7.93 0.31 -5.71
CA SER A 40 -6.90 -0.04 -6.68
C SER A 40 -7.36 -1.25 -7.51
N CYS A 41 -8.60 -1.70 -7.31
CA CYS A 41 -9.41 -2.34 -8.35
C CYS A 41 -10.13 -1.29 -9.21
N GLY A 42 -9.39 -0.27 -9.67
CA GLY A 42 -9.71 0.35 -10.95
C GLY A 42 -9.40 -0.68 -12.03
N ILE A 43 -10.45 -1.19 -12.68
CA ILE A 43 -10.36 -2.06 -13.86
C ILE A 43 -9.38 -1.46 -14.86
N TRP A 44 -8.20 -2.08 -14.97
CA TRP A 44 -7.15 -1.63 -15.86
C TRP A 44 -7.40 -2.16 -17.28
N ASN A 45 -8.32 -1.53 -18.02
CA ASN A 45 -8.37 -1.73 -19.47
C ASN A 45 -7.35 -0.80 -20.15
N ARG A 46 -6.09 -1.25 -20.18
CA ARG A 46 -4.95 -0.52 -20.71
C ARG A 46 -4.86 -0.70 -22.23
N ASN A 47 -5.80 -0.13 -22.98
CA ASN A 47 -5.58 0.08 -24.42
C ASN A 47 -4.79 1.39 -24.58
N ASN A 48 -3.59 1.30 -25.12
CA ASN A 48 -2.71 2.44 -25.41
C ASN A 48 -3.47 3.55 -26.17
N SER A 49 -3.74 4.67 -25.51
CA SER A 49 -4.10 5.92 -26.18
C SER A 49 -3.36 7.08 -25.50
N PRO A 50 -2.35 7.67 -26.16
CA PRO A 50 -1.74 8.89 -25.68
C PRO A 50 -2.65 10.08 -26.04
N ASN A 51 -2.56 11.13 -25.22
CA ASN A 51 -3.01 12.50 -25.48
C ASN A 51 -4.41 12.92 -24.98
N GLN A 52 -4.48 13.32 -23.71
CA GLN A 52 -5.34 14.44 -23.28
C GLN A 52 -4.45 15.68 -23.09
N GLN A 53 -4.08 16.29 -24.21
CA GLN A 53 -3.69 17.70 -24.22
C GLN A 53 -4.97 18.53 -24.26
N THR A 54 -5.24 19.17 -23.13
CA THR A 54 -6.06 20.38 -23.03
C THR A 54 -5.63 21.35 -24.12
N GLU A 55 -6.45 21.48 -25.16
CA GLU A 55 -6.40 22.55 -26.14
C GLU A 55 -6.76 23.88 -25.46
N ARG A 56 -5.79 24.47 -24.76
CA ARG A 56 -5.75 25.92 -24.54
C ARG A 56 -4.32 26.43 -24.61
N SER A 57 -3.75 26.25 -25.79
CA SER A 57 -2.84 27.15 -26.49
C SER A 57 -2.35 28.37 -25.68
N ARG A 58 -1.18 28.25 -25.03
CA ARG A 58 -0.13 29.29 -24.99
C ARG A 58 1.07 28.86 -24.14
N GLN A 59 2.18 28.61 -24.83
CA GLN A 59 3.55 29.01 -24.46
C GLN A 59 4.09 28.55 -23.09
N ARG A 60 5.24 27.87 -23.00
CA ARG A 60 6.50 28.26 -23.63
C ARG A 60 7.54 27.14 -23.43
N ASN A 61 8.43 27.00 -24.41
CA ASN A 61 9.63 26.16 -24.40
C ASN A 61 10.45 26.30 -23.11
N PHE A 62 10.81 25.18 -22.49
CA PHE A 62 12.08 25.05 -21.77
C PHE A 62 12.64 23.64 -21.97
N THR A 63 13.72 23.56 -22.72
CA THR A 63 14.58 22.38 -22.80
C THR A 63 15.25 22.20 -21.43
N GLN A 64 14.87 21.17 -20.69
CA GLN A 64 15.72 20.57 -19.69
C GLN A 64 15.88 19.09 -20.04
N ASN A 65 17.11 18.71 -20.32
CA ASN A 65 17.57 17.32 -20.19
C ASN A 65 17.36 16.93 -18.72
N GLU A 66 16.20 16.36 -18.41
CA GLU A 66 16.03 15.62 -17.17
C GLU A 66 16.45 14.18 -17.46
N GLU A 67 17.65 13.85 -17.00
CA GLU A 67 18.16 12.48 -16.90
C GLU A 67 17.09 11.63 -16.21
N LYS A 68 16.32 10.90 -17.01
CA LYS A 68 15.26 10.01 -16.55
C LYS A 68 15.91 9.07 -15.54
N PRO A 69 15.57 9.14 -14.23
CA PRO A 69 16.14 8.20 -13.28
C PRO A 69 15.72 6.81 -13.75
N ASP A 70 16.70 5.99 -14.11
CA ASP A 70 16.49 4.62 -14.56
C ASP A 70 15.96 3.82 -13.36
N LEU A 71 14.65 3.89 -13.16
CA LEU A 71 13.92 3.21 -12.12
C LEU A 71 13.93 1.72 -12.46
N LYS A 72 14.97 1.01 -12.00
CA LYS A 72 15.07 -0.44 -12.12
C LYS A 72 14.43 -1.10 -10.91
N ASP A 73 13.55 -2.07 -11.14
CA ASP A 73 13.02 -2.91 -10.08
C ASP A 73 14.06 -3.99 -9.70
N CYS A 74 14.16 -4.31 -8.41
CA CYS A 74 15.05 -5.36 -7.93
C CYS A 74 14.53 -6.73 -8.39
N PRO A 75 15.33 -7.59 -9.04
CA PRO A 75 14.87 -8.91 -9.50
C PRO A 75 14.65 -9.91 -8.35
N VAL A 76 15.11 -9.61 -7.13
CA VAL A 76 15.00 -10.50 -5.97
C VAL A 76 13.76 -10.16 -5.12
N CYS A 77 13.54 -8.88 -4.82
CA CYS A 77 12.42 -8.46 -3.96
C CYS A 77 11.32 -7.67 -4.69
N GLY A 78 11.54 -7.28 -5.94
CA GLY A 78 10.60 -6.44 -6.69
C GLY A 78 10.57 -4.96 -6.28
N ASN A 79 11.44 -4.54 -5.36
CA ASN A 79 11.44 -3.14 -4.89
C ASN A 79 12.01 -2.17 -5.93
N LYS A 80 11.44 -0.97 -5.99
CA LYS A 80 11.88 0.11 -6.88
C LYS A 80 13.20 0.70 -6.41
N ILE A 81 14.25 0.57 -7.21
CA ILE A 81 15.57 1.13 -6.89
C ILE A 81 15.69 2.48 -7.62
N SER A 82 15.50 3.54 -6.85
CA SER A 82 15.69 4.92 -7.32
C SER A 82 17.14 5.34 -7.10
N GLY A 83 18.04 4.93 -8.00
CA GLY A 83 19.42 5.39 -7.96
C GLY A 83 20.29 4.75 -9.04
N LEU A 84 20.95 5.59 -9.83
CA LEU A 84 21.98 5.17 -10.76
C LEU A 84 23.16 4.63 -9.94
N ASN A 85 23.54 3.36 -10.10
CA ASN A 85 24.76 2.73 -9.54
C ASN A 85 24.71 2.11 -8.11
N LEU A 86 23.57 1.61 -7.65
CA LEU A 86 23.57 0.79 -6.42
C LEU A 86 24.13 -0.61 -6.69
N ARG A 87 25.16 -1.01 -5.93
CA ARG A 87 25.72 -2.39 -5.96
C ARG A 87 24.86 -3.39 -5.19
N PHE A 88 24.01 -2.91 -4.28
CA PHE A 88 23.16 -3.72 -3.42
C PHE A 88 21.79 -3.07 -3.26
N CYS A 89 20.76 -3.89 -3.16
CA CYS A 89 19.40 -3.44 -2.90
C CYS A 89 19.26 -2.98 -1.44
N PRO A 90 18.75 -1.77 -1.15
CA PRO A 90 18.61 -1.27 0.22
C PRO A 90 17.56 -2.03 1.05
N GLU A 91 16.59 -2.67 0.39
CA GLU A 91 15.51 -3.38 1.09
C GLU A 91 15.85 -4.84 1.41
N CYS A 92 16.50 -5.54 0.48
CA CYS A 92 16.76 -6.97 0.65
C CYS A 92 18.25 -7.32 0.77
N GLY A 93 19.15 -6.36 0.60
CA GLY A 93 20.60 -6.57 0.66
C GLY A 93 21.17 -7.38 -0.52
N SER A 94 20.34 -7.80 -1.48
CA SER A 94 20.80 -8.58 -2.63
C SER A 94 21.72 -7.77 -3.53
N LYS A 95 22.76 -8.42 -4.08
CA LYS A 95 23.71 -7.78 -4.98
C LYS A 95 23.04 -7.49 -6.33
N LEU A 96 23.05 -6.23 -6.73
CA LEU A 96 22.56 -5.79 -8.03
C LEU A 96 23.72 -5.85 -9.03
N TYR A 97 23.55 -6.63 -10.09
CA TYR A 97 24.52 -6.69 -11.16
C TYR A 97 24.32 -5.47 -12.06
N MET A 98 25.18 -4.48 -11.87
CA MET A 98 25.41 -3.39 -12.81
C MET A 98 25.82 -4.00 -14.16
N ARG A 99 24.97 -3.88 -15.19
CA ARG A 99 25.23 -4.32 -16.57
C ARG A 99 25.03 -3.16 -17.52
#